data_AF-C8W2R0-F1
#
_entry.id   AF-C8W2R0-F1
#
_cell.length_a   1.000
_cell.length_b   1.000
_cell.length_c   1.000
_cell.angle_alpha   90.00
_cell.angle_beta   90.00
_cell.angle_gamma   90.00
#
_symmetry.space_group_name_H-M   'P 1'
#
loop_
_entity.id
_entity.type
_entity.pdbx_description
1 polymer ?
#
loop_
_entity_poly.entity_id
_entity_poly.type
_entity_poly.pdbx_seq_one_letter_code
_entity_poly.pdbx_strand_id
1 'polypeptide(L)'
;MLSLAQLMKRSQEKLQELSRDIQELSVRVYALEEENANLRRELALSCYNSEQVNNSAAGDREDVGIGLKNLITIYDRGFHICNLSFGLERSNDCLFCQALLQKSGAEQKNT
;
A
#
# COMPACT_ATOMS: atom_id res chain seq x y z
N MET A 1 6.37 -37.40 41.44
CA MET A 1 7.05 -37.20 40.15
C MET A 1 6.06 -37.50 39.04
N LEU A 2 5.83 -36.58 38.11
CA LEU A 2 4.96 -36.83 36.95
C LEU A 2 5.58 -37.92 36.07
N SER A 3 4.78 -38.86 35.58
CA SER A 3 5.29 -39.89 34.68
C SER A 3 5.60 -39.28 33.31
N LEU A 4 6.59 -39.81 32.60
CA LEU A 4 6.96 -39.37 31.24
C LEU A 4 5.74 -39.35 30.31
N ALA A 5 4.83 -40.32 30.46
CA ALA A 5 3.58 -40.39 29.71
C ALA A 5 2.66 -39.19 29.95
N GLN A 6 2.58 -38.68 31.19
CA GLN A 6 1.78 -37.50 31.51
C GLN A 6 2.37 -36.23 30.89
N LEU A 7 3.70 -36.10 30.83
CA LEU A 7 4.36 -34.97 30.18
C LEU A 7 4.14 -35.00 28.66
N MET A 8 4.28 -36.18 28.04
CA MET A 8 4.01 -36.36 26.62
C MET A 8 2.55 -36.01 26.27
N LYS A 9 1.59 -36.46 27.09
CA LYS A 9 0.17 -36.14 26.90
C LYS A 9 -0.08 -34.63 26.95
N ARG A 10 0.46 -33.94 27.96
CA ARG A 10 0.32 -32.47 28.10
C ARG A 10 0.97 -31.70 26.94
N SER A 11 2.11 -32.19 26.45
CA SER A 11 2.77 -31.62 25.26
C SER A 11 1.89 -31.78 24.03
N GLN A 12 1.31 -32.96 23.82
CA GLN A 12 0.44 -33.26 22.70
C GLN A 12 -0.86 -32.42 22.73
N GLU A 13 -1.47 -32.25 23.91
CA GLU A 13 -2.63 -31.38 24.08
C GLU A 13 -2.34 -29.92 23.69
N LYS A 14 -1.19 -29.39 24.13
CA LYS A 14 -0.74 -28.03 23.75
C LYS A 14 -0.49 -27.88 22.25
N LEU A 15 0.12 -28.88 21.62
CA LEU A 15 0.34 -28.86 20.17
C LEU A 15 -0.99 -28.90 19.40
N GLN A 16 -1.97 -29.66 19.89
CA GLN A 16 -3.31 -29.68 19.30
C GLN A 16 -4.05 -28.36 19.46
N GLU A 17 -3.93 -27.71 20.62
CA GLU A 17 -4.46 -26.37 20.86
C GLU A 17 -3.84 -25.36 19.90
N LEU A 18 -2.51 -25.28 19.84
CA LEU A 18 -1.81 -24.36 18.94
C LEU A 18 -2.15 -24.60 17.46
N SER A 19 -2.32 -25.87 17.07
CA SER A 19 -2.72 -26.22 15.70
C SER A 19 -4.11 -25.68 15.36
N ARG A 20 -5.06 -25.75 16.31
CA ARG A 20 -6.40 -25.16 16.13
C ARG A 20 -6.33 -23.65 16.00
N ASP A 21 -5.54 -22.99 16.85
CA ASP A 21 -5.38 -21.53 16.82
C ASP A 21 -4.79 -21.07 15.48
N ILE A 22 -3.80 -21.79 14.94
CA ILE A 22 -3.22 -21.49 13.62
C ILE A 22 -4.27 -21.64 12.51
N GLN A 23 -5.12 -22.66 12.57
CA GLN A 23 -6.20 -22.84 11.60
C GLN A 23 -7.21 -21.69 11.65
N GLU A 24 -7.61 -21.27 12.84
CA GLU A 24 -8.53 -20.14 13.02
C GLU A 24 -7.93 -18.83 12.50
N LEU A 25 -6.67 -18.55 12.85
CA LEU A 25 -5.95 -17.38 12.36
C LEU A 25 -5.82 -17.39 10.84
N SER A 26 -5.58 -18.55 10.23
CA SER A 26 -5.50 -18.66 8.78
C SER A 26 -6.81 -18.26 8.11
N VAL A 27 -7.95 -18.75 8.61
CA VAL A 27 -9.29 -18.37 8.11
C VAL A 27 -9.49 -16.85 8.24
N ARG A 28 -9.08 -16.28 9.36
CA ARG A 28 -9.21 -14.83 9.60
C ARG A 28 -8.33 -13.99 8.68
N VAL A 29 -7.11 -14.44 8.39
CA VAL A 29 -6.22 -13.79 7.42
C VAL A 29 -6.88 -13.77 6.04
N TYR A 30 -7.37 -14.92 5.55
CA TYR A 30 -8.05 -14.97 4.25
C TYR A 30 -9.24 -14.01 4.16
N ALA A 31 -10.09 -13.96 5.20
CA ALA A 31 -11.23 -13.05 5.25
C ALA A 31 -10.80 -11.57 5.21
N LEU A 32 -9.75 -11.21 5.96
CA LEU A 32 -9.21 -9.85 5.98
C LEU A 32 -8.55 -9.47 4.66
N GLU A 33 -7.85 -10.39 4.00
CA GLU A 33 -7.27 -10.17 2.68
C GLU A 33 -8.34 -9.92 1.62
N GLU A 34 -9.45 -10.67 1.67
CA GLU A 34 -10.60 -10.47 0.79
C GLU A 34 -11.26 -9.10 1.04
N GLU A 35 -11.50 -8.75 2.30
CA GLU A 35 -12.03 -7.44 2.68
C GLU A 35 -11.10 -6.30 2.22
N ASN A 36 -9.79 -6.45 2.39
CA ASN A 36 -8.81 -5.46 1.94
C ASN A 36 -8.85 -5.30 0.41
N ALA A 37 -8.98 -6.41 -0.33
CA ALA A 37 -9.12 -6.38 -1.79
C ALA A 37 -10.45 -5.71 -2.22
N ASN A 38 -11.54 -5.95 -1.49
CA ASN A 38 -12.82 -5.28 -1.69
C ASN A 38 -12.71 -3.76 -1.48
N LEU A 39 -12.15 -3.34 -0.34
CA LEU A 39 -11.96 -1.93 -0.01
C LEU A 39 -11.04 -1.21 -1.00
N ARG A 40 -9.95 -1.87 -1.44
CA ARG A 40 -9.09 -1.32 -2.49
C ARG A 40 -9.83 -1.12 -3.81
N ARG A 41 -10.70 -2.06 -4.19
CA ARG A 41 -11.56 -1.91 -5.38
C ARG A 41 -12.54 -0.76 -5.23
N GLU A 42 -13.19 -0.65 -4.07
CA GLU A 42 -14.14 0.44 -3.80
C GLU A 42 -13.46 1.81 -3.80
N LEU A 43 -12.27 1.93 -3.18
CA LEU A 43 -11.47 3.15 -3.23
C LEU A 43 -11.05 3.49 -4.66
N ALA A 44 -10.64 2.51 -5.47
CA ALA A 44 -10.29 2.75 -6.88
C ALA A 44 -11.50 3.29 -7.67
N LEU A 45 -12.70 2.71 -7.45
CA LEU A 45 -13.93 3.20 -8.07
C LEU A 45 -14.34 4.59 -7.55
N SER A 46 -14.17 4.85 -6.26
CA SER A 46 -14.46 6.14 -5.64
C SER A 46 -13.53 7.24 -6.17
N CYS A 47 -12.23 6.97 -6.30
CA CYS A 47 -11.28 7.88 -6.93
C CYS A 47 -11.64 8.13 -8.39
N TYR A 48 -11.95 7.09 -9.17
CA TYR A 48 -12.36 7.23 -10.57
C TYR A 48 -13.67 8.04 -10.73
N ASN A 49 -14.62 7.88 -9.80
CA ASN A 49 -15.86 8.66 -9.79
C ASN A 49 -15.64 10.10 -9.32
N SER A 50 -14.73 10.35 -8.36
CA SER A 50 -14.31 11.69 -7.98
C SER A 50 -13.56 12.39 -9.13
N GLU A 51 -12.83 11.65 -9.95
CA GLU A 51 -12.20 12.14 -11.17
C GLU A 51 -13.28 12.47 -12.22
N GLN A 52 -14.33 11.67 -12.42
CA GLN A 52 -15.41 12.00 -13.38
C GLN A 52 -16.32 13.17 -12.96
N VAL A 53 -16.59 13.35 -11.66
CA VAL A 53 -17.38 14.50 -11.17
C VAL A 53 -16.58 15.81 -11.28
N ASN A 54 -15.24 15.74 -11.21
CA ASN A 54 -14.36 16.89 -11.43
C ASN A 54 -14.00 17.10 -12.92
N ASN A 55 -13.91 16.03 -13.72
CA ASN A 55 -13.63 16.07 -15.17
C ASN A 55 -14.83 16.48 -16.03
N SER A 56 -16.04 16.55 -15.45
CA SER A 56 -17.18 17.21 -16.13
C SER A 56 -17.10 18.75 -16.08
N ALA A 57 -16.10 19.33 -15.38
CA ALA A 57 -15.96 20.77 -15.23
C ALA A 57 -14.63 21.37 -15.77
N ALA A 58 -13.56 20.60 -15.99
CA ALA A 58 -12.33 21.15 -16.58
C ALA A 58 -11.47 20.05 -17.22
N GLY A 59 -11.20 20.18 -18.52
CA GLY A 59 -10.56 19.14 -19.33
C GLY A 59 -9.06 18.94 -19.09
N ASP A 60 -8.61 17.69 -19.24
CA ASP A 60 -7.33 17.12 -19.73
C ASP A 60 -5.97 17.76 -19.39
N ARG A 61 -5.89 18.90 -18.69
CA ARG A 61 -4.65 19.56 -18.28
C ARG A 61 -4.54 19.72 -16.77
N GLU A 62 -5.64 19.67 -16.03
CA GLU A 62 -5.63 19.76 -14.56
C GLU A 62 -5.33 18.43 -13.86
N ASP A 63 -5.68 17.30 -14.46
CA ASP A 63 -5.50 15.96 -13.87
C ASP A 63 -4.00 15.59 -13.69
N VAL A 64 -3.14 16.04 -14.62
CA VAL A 64 -1.68 15.91 -14.50
C VAL A 64 -1.15 16.66 -13.27
N GLY A 65 -1.80 17.76 -12.88
CA GLY A 65 -1.43 18.57 -11.74
C GLY A 65 -1.73 17.90 -10.39
N ILE A 66 -2.79 17.10 -10.30
CA ILE A 66 -3.18 16.42 -9.05
C ILE A 66 -2.25 15.23 -8.77
N GLY A 67 -2.01 14.39 -9.79
CA GLY A 67 -1.08 13.27 -9.68
C GLY A 67 0.35 13.73 -9.34
N LEU A 68 0.80 14.84 -9.94
CA LEU A 68 2.10 15.42 -9.64
C LEU A 68 2.20 15.98 -8.22
N LYS A 69 1.16 16.68 -7.72
CA LYS A 69 1.12 17.18 -6.34
C LYS A 69 1.24 16.04 -5.31
N ASN A 70 0.61 14.90 -5.60
CA ASN A 70 0.72 13.72 -4.74
C ASN A 70 2.15 13.16 -4.71
N LEU A 71 2.81 13.07 -5.87
CA LEU A 71 4.21 12.64 -5.95
C LEU A 71 5.15 13.62 -5.22
N ILE A 72 4.96 14.93 -5.36
CA ILE A 72 5.73 15.94 -4.62
C ILE A 72 5.55 15.74 -3.11
N THR A 73 4.31 15.53 -2.66
CA THR A 73 4.01 15.31 -1.23
C THR A 73 4.71 14.05 -0.69
N ILE A 74 4.75 12.96 -1.46
CA ILE A 74 5.45 11.73 -1.07
C ILE A 74 6.96 11.96 -1.00
N TYR A 75 7.52 12.71 -1.96
CA TYR A 75 8.93 13.06 -1.98
C TYR A 75 9.35 13.94 -0.80
N ASP A 76 8.54 14.94 -0.45
CA ASP A 76 8.77 15.86 0.67
C ASP A 76 8.69 15.17 2.03
N ARG A 77 7.89 14.10 2.12
CA ARG A 77 7.84 13.22 3.29
C ARG A 77 9.06 12.30 3.44
N GLY A 78 10.01 12.37 2.51
CA GLY A 78 11.24 11.60 2.55
C GLY A 78 11.11 10.21 1.92
N PHE A 79 10.17 9.99 1.01
CA PHE A 79 10.04 8.71 0.29
C PHE A 79 10.44 8.83 -1.18
N HIS A 80 10.94 7.74 -1.75
CA HIS A 80 11.26 7.67 -3.17
C HIS A 80 9.99 7.63 -4.03
N ILE A 81 10.01 8.38 -5.15
CA ILE A 81 8.93 8.42 -6.15
C ILE A 81 9.33 7.82 -7.49
N CYS A 82 10.56 7.33 -7.62
CA CYS A 82 11.03 6.63 -8.81
C CYS A 82 10.58 5.17 -8.80
N ASN A 83 10.47 4.58 -9.98
CA ASN A 83 10.11 3.17 -10.17
C ASN A 83 11.05 2.17 -9.47
N LEU A 84 12.34 2.50 -9.30
CA LEU A 84 13.33 1.62 -8.68
C LEU A 84 13.13 1.43 -7.17
N SER A 85 12.51 2.39 -6.48
CA SER A 85 12.47 2.40 -5.00
C SER A 85 11.19 3.01 -4.45
N PHE A 86 10.10 3.01 -5.23
CA PHE A 86 8.87 3.72 -4.89
C PHE A 86 8.37 3.39 -3.46
N GLY A 87 8.16 4.43 -2.65
CA GLY A 87 7.64 4.31 -1.29
C GLY A 87 8.65 3.87 -0.22
N LEU A 88 9.93 3.65 -0.57
CA LEU A 88 10.99 3.42 0.41
C LEU A 88 11.51 4.74 0.99
N GLU A 89 11.98 4.69 2.24
CA GLU A 89 12.58 5.85 2.91
C GLU A 89 13.87 6.29 2.22
N ARG A 90 14.00 7.59 2.01
CA ARG A 90 15.08 8.23 1.27
C ARG A 90 16.16 8.70 2.23
N SER A 91 17.31 8.05 2.17
CA SER A 91 18.50 8.43 2.96
C SER A 91 19.40 9.46 2.27
N ASN A 92 19.36 9.56 0.93
CA ASN A 92 20.18 10.46 0.12
C ASN A 92 19.41 11.03 -1.09
N ASP A 93 19.94 12.08 -1.73
CA ASP A 93 19.35 12.63 -2.96
C ASP A 93 19.37 11.62 -4.12
N CYS A 94 18.20 11.43 -4.76
CA CYS A 94 18.01 10.47 -5.83
C CYS A 94 17.83 11.19 -7.17
N LEU A 95 18.80 11.03 -8.08
CA LEU A 95 18.79 11.64 -9.41
C LEU A 95 17.54 11.29 -10.22
N PHE A 96 17.01 10.08 -10.06
CA PHE A 96 15.79 9.64 -10.75
C PHE A 96 14.53 10.36 -10.24
N CYS A 97 14.44 10.60 -8.93
CA CYS A 97 13.32 11.38 -8.36
C CYS A 97 13.39 12.83 -8.84
N GLN A 98 14.58 13.42 -8.88
CA GLN A 98 14.81 14.77 -9.39
C GLN A 98 14.47 14.90 -10.88
N ALA A 99 14.88 13.93 -11.70
CA ALA A 99 14.55 13.91 -13.12
C ALA A 99 13.04 13.84 -13.37
N LEU A 100 12.31 13.08 -12.55
CA LEU A 100 10.84 13.01 -12.59
C LEU A 100 10.23 14.38 -12.30
N LEU A 101 10.68 15.04 -11.23
CA LEU A 101 10.17 16.37 -10.82
C LEU A 101 10.53 17.48 -11.83
N GLN A 102 11.72 17.43 -12.44
CA GLN A 102 12.16 18.40 -13.43
C GLN A 102 11.41 18.28 -14.76
N LYS A 103 11.15 17.04 -15.21
CA LYS A 103 10.38 16.80 -16.43
C LYS A 103 8.96 17.35 -16.31
N SER A 104 8.34 17.19 -15.15
CA SER A 104 6.99 17.69 -14.87
C SER A 104 6.91 19.21 -14.69
N GLY A 105 7.99 19.88 -14.27
CA GLY A 105 8.04 21.34 -14.19
C GLY A 105 8.38 22.04 -15.52
N ALA A 106 9.02 21.34 -16.46
CA ALA A 106 9.44 21.90 -17.75
C ALA A 106 8.30 21.96 -18.79
N GLU A 107 7.26 21.14 -18.65
CA GLU A 107 6.09 21.16 -19.54
C GLU A 107 5.15 22.36 -19.30
N GLN A 108 5.33 23.13 -18.21
CA GLN A 108 4.49 24.29 -17.86
C GLN A 108 5.01 25.66 -18.35
N LYS A 109 6.17 25.72 -19.03
CA LYS A 109 6.77 27.00 -19.50
C LYS A 109 6.62 27.30 -21.00
N ASN A 110 5.90 26.46 -21.75
CA ASN A 110 5.67 26.64 -23.19
C ASN A 110 4.16 26.68 -23.53
N THR A 111 3.38 27.49 -22.82
CA THR A 111 2.07 27.95 -23.29
C THR A 111 1.85 29.38 -22.83
#